data_AF-A0A3P8Y5C8-F1
#
_entry.id   AF-A0A3P8Y5C8-F1
#
_cell.length_a   1.000
_cell.length_b   1.000
_cell.length_c   1.000
_cell.angle_alpha   90.00
_cell.angle_beta   90.00
_cell.angle_gamma   90.00
#
_symmetry.space_group_name_H-M   'P 1'
#
loop_
_entity.id
_entity.type
_entity.pdbx_description
1 polymer ?
#
loop_
_entity_poly.entity_id
_entity_poly.type
_entity_poly.pdbx_seq_one_letter_code
_entity_poly.pdbx_strand_id
1 'polypeptide(L)'
;MTLDLEDYFRTVFEEHLTKVSALDRGLLTGATRMILKQKEIREVDKQLQTHTEEFELKKESLRRRRDELMKKEEKLKESLFKFDKFLKENDAKRVRGEKKAQREREAVRQKEEEIERLKEECAVLEACRLRLQRKVKKNALYWAFLEQVLNLTKYEEVWELLGRFATLLSNREQLQQRESEMLEQADSQRGALQRYTDQQSCSILQKNNLLSHLQTELDQKRSDTLRWENTWNRIQTTAAKETLLLGQVKVVTLNLYHMMGGTTGQEEGVAIDDTVAQLEKIQLFIQDQSAIVNNLKQSRFQTVTKANLK
;
A
#
# COMPACT_ATOMS: atom_id res chain seq x y z
N MET A 1 21.87 81.73 75.99
CA MET A 1 22.56 82.86 76.62
C MET A 1 21.51 83.85 77.03
N THR A 2 21.05 83.74 78.27
CA THR A 2 20.08 84.64 78.87
C THR A 2 20.84 85.92 79.19
N LEU A 3 20.71 86.92 78.31
CA LEU A 3 21.12 88.28 78.64
C LEU A 3 20.30 88.67 79.87
N ASP A 4 20.97 88.80 81.01
CA ASP A 4 20.36 89.31 82.23
C ASP A 4 20.03 90.78 81.98
N LEU A 5 18.79 90.99 81.51
CA LEU A 5 18.30 92.31 81.12
C LEU A 5 18.38 93.27 82.31
N GLU A 6 18.35 92.75 83.54
CA GLU A 6 18.38 93.53 84.77
C GLU A 6 19.74 94.24 84.97
N ASP A 7 20.86 93.55 84.74
CA ASP A 7 22.21 94.15 84.80
C ASP A 7 22.46 95.15 83.65
N TYR A 8 21.94 94.87 82.45
CA TYR A 8 22.03 95.80 81.31
C TYR A 8 21.24 97.10 81.54
N PHE A 9 20.01 97.00 82.05
CA PHE A 9 19.24 98.20 82.37
C PHE A 9 19.82 98.96 83.56
N ARG A 10 20.39 98.26 84.55
CA ARG A 10 21.03 98.90 85.72
C ARG A 10 22.26 99.72 85.33
N THR A 11 23.16 99.15 84.54
CA THR A 11 24.37 99.85 84.06
C THR A 11 24.07 101.06 83.16
N VAL A 12 23.10 100.93 82.24
CA VAL A 12 22.71 102.04 81.36
C VAL A 12 22.01 103.17 82.12
N PHE A 13 21.22 102.85 83.15
CA PHE A 13 20.60 103.87 84.00
C PHE A 13 21.63 104.59 84.90
N GLU A 14 22.62 103.88 85.42
CA GLU A 14 23.67 104.46 86.27
C GLU A 14 24.60 105.42 85.50
N GLU A 15 24.88 105.16 84.21
CA GLU A 15 25.68 106.07 83.37
C GLU A 15 24.96 107.36 82.97
N HIS A 16 23.62 107.37 82.92
CA HIS A 16 22.82 108.50 82.43
C HIS A 16 22.27 109.44 83.52
N LEU A 17 22.50 109.16 84.80
CA LEU A 17 22.24 110.10 85.90
C LEU A 17 23.37 111.14 85.96
N THR A 18 23.17 112.31 85.36
CA THR A 18 24.02 113.48 85.50
C THR A 18 24.18 113.86 86.99
N LYS A 19 25.39 113.69 87.53
CA LYS A 19 25.76 114.11 88.90
C LYS A 19 25.51 115.61 89.07
N VAL A 20 24.45 115.96 89.80
CA VAL A 20 24.14 117.34 90.19
C VAL A 20 25.32 117.90 91.00
N SER A 21 25.98 118.93 90.44
CA SER A 21 27.05 119.66 91.11
C SER A 21 26.56 120.26 92.43
N ALA A 22 27.22 119.88 93.52
CA ALA A 22 26.98 120.39 94.86
C ALA A 22 28.05 121.42 95.25
N LEU A 23 27.57 122.54 95.81
CA LEU A 23 28.26 123.70 96.43
C LEU A 23 28.62 124.86 95.47
N ASP A 24 28.32 126.11 95.81
CA ASP A 24 28.39 126.74 97.15
C ASP A 24 27.03 127.24 97.70
N ARG A 25 26.57 126.70 98.84
CA ARG A 25 25.19 126.88 99.40
C ARG A 25 25.07 127.92 100.52
N GLY A 26 26.04 128.83 100.68
CA GLY A 26 26.14 129.71 101.87
C GLY A 26 25.54 131.12 101.80
N LEU A 27 25.36 131.73 100.62
CA LEU A 27 25.10 133.19 100.53
C LEU A 27 24.04 133.59 99.48
N LEU A 28 22.96 132.83 99.33
CA LEU A 28 21.90 133.11 98.35
C LEU A 28 20.48 133.07 98.97
N THR A 29 19.76 134.18 98.82
CA THR A 29 18.37 134.44 99.27
C THR A 29 17.37 133.41 98.74
N GLY A 30 16.29 133.12 99.47
CA GLY A 30 15.32 132.05 99.13
C GLY A 30 14.76 132.09 97.71
N ALA A 31 14.63 133.27 97.11
CA ALA A 31 14.22 133.45 95.71
C ALA A 31 15.23 132.87 94.71
N THR A 32 16.54 133.02 94.95
CA THR A 32 17.60 132.56 94.03
C THR A 32 17.75 131.04 94.06
N ARG A 33 17.50 130.40 95.21
CA ARG A 33 17.51 128.94 95.36
C ARG A 33 16.35 128.27 94.61
N MET A 34 15.16 128.87 94.67
CA MET A 34 14.00 128.42 93.90
C MET A 34 14.26 128.54 92.39
N ILE A 35 14.88 129.64 91.93
CA ILE A 35 15.22 129.83 90.52
C ILE A 35 16.27 128.82 90.05
N LEU A 36 17.29 128.51 90.85
CA LEU A 36 18.30 127.50 90.52
C LEU A 36 17.71 126.08 90.49
N LYS A 37 16.85 125.72 91.44
CA LYS A 37 16.14 124.43 91.41
C LYS A 37 15.13 124.34 90.28
N GLN A 38 14.45 125.44 89.91
CA GLN A 38 13.62 125.49 88.71
C GLN A 38 14.43 125.38 87.42
N LYS A 39 15.65 125.93 87.37
CA LYS A 39 16.57 125.72 86.24
C LYS A 39 17.03 124.26 86.16
N GLU A 40 17.40 123.65 87.28
CA GLU A 40 17.82 122.25 87.36
C GLU A 40 16.69 121.29 86.97
N ILE A 41 15.47 121.53 87.47
CA ILE A 41 14.27 120.76 87.06
C ILE A 41 14.01 120.93 85.56
N ARG A 42 14.12 122.15 85.01
CA ARG A 42 13.98 122.37 83.57
C ARG A 42 15.08 121.68 82.75
N GLU A 43 16.28 121.57 83.28
CA GLU A 43 17.42 120.97 82.60
C GLU A 43 17.34 119.44 82.62
N VAL A 44 16.93 118.86 83.75
CA VAL A 44 16.60 117.42 83.87
C VAL A 44 15.36 117.07 83.05
N ASP A 45 14.31 117.89 83.08
CA ASP A 45 13.12 117.69 82.23
C ASP A 45 13.49 117.76 80.75
N LYS A 46 14.40 118.66 80.37
CA LYS A 46 14.90 118.75 79.00
C LYS A 46 15.72 117.51 78.61
N GLN A 47 16.58 116.99 79.51
CA GLN A 47 17.33 115.74 79.28
C GLN A 47 16.41 114.51 79.21
N LEU A 48 15.38 114.47 80.05
CA LEU A 48 14.38 113.40 80.05
C LEU A 48 13.55 113.45 78.77
N GLN A 49 13.17 114.64 78.29
CA GLN A 49 12.51 114.82 77.00
C GLN A 49 13.41 114.35 75.85
N THR A 50 14.68 114.76 75.80
CA THR A 50 15.60 114.31 74.75
C THR A 50 15.78 112.79 74.76
N HIS A 51 15.91 112.16 75.93
CA HIS A 51 16.02 110.70 76.00
C HIS A 51 14.73 109.98 75.66
N THR A 52 13.57 110.51 76.08
CA THR A 52 12.26 109.95 75.72
C THR A 52 12.07 110.01 74.21
N GLU A 53 12.47 111.12 73.58
CA GLU A 53 12.48 111.28 72.13
C GLU A 53 13.44 110.29 71.45
N GLU A 54 14.67 110.10 71.97
CA GLU A 54 15.63 109.12 71.46
C GLU A 54 15.13 107.66 71.58
N PHE A 55 14.52 107.31 72.71
CA PHE A 55 13.94 105.98 72.91
C PHE A 55 12.75 105.74 71.98
N GLU A 56 11.86 106.72 71.80
CA GLU A 56 10.77 106.60 70.85
C GLU A 56 11.28 106.51 69.40
N LEU A 57 12.29 107.28 69.00
CA LEU A 57 12.94 107.15 67.69
C LEU A 57 13.55 105.74 67.49
N LYS A 58 14.20 105.19 68.51
CA LYS A 58 14.81 103.84 68.45
C LYS A 58 13.76 102.73 68.43
N LYS A 59 12.69 102.89 69.19
CA LYS A 59 11.52 101.98 69.20
C LYS A 59 10.78 102.00 67.88
N GLU A 60 10.61 103.17 67.26
CA GLU A 60 10.09 103.29 65.90
C GLU A 60 11.01 102.63 64.88
N SER A 61 12.32 102.83 64.96
CA SER A 61 13.30 102.18 64.07
C SER A 61 13.25 100.65 64.18
N LEU A 62 13.18 100.11 65.41
CA LEU A 62 13.04 98.67 65.64
C LEU A 62 11.70 98.12 65.16
N ARG A 63 10.59 98.88 65.32
CA ARG A 63 9.28 98.52 64.75
C ARG A 63 9.35 98.46 63.23
N ARG A 64 9.90 99.50 62.57
CA ARG A 64 10.13 99.51 61.12
C ARG A 64 10.97 98.29 60.68
N ARG A 65 12.05 97.99 61.41
CA ARG A 65 12.92 96.84 61.09
C ARG A 65 12.20 95.50 61.24
N ARG A 66 11.39 95.35 62.30
CA ARG A 66 10.56 94.15 62.51
C ARG A 66 9.54 93.98 61.39
N ASP A 67 8.86 95.04 61.01
CA ASP A 67 7.87 95.02 59.92
C ASP A 67 8.52 94.70 58.57
N GLU A 68 9.72 95.25 58.29
CA GLU A 68 10.51 94.89 57.12
C GLU A 68 10.90 93.41 57.11
N LEU A 69 11.28 92.86 58.26
CA LEU A 69 11.70 91.47 58.40
C LEU A 69 10.52 90.52 58.19
N MET A 70 9.35 90.83 58.77
CA MET A 70 8.10 90.11 58.53
C MET A 70 7.72 90.11 57.04
N LYS A 71 7.78 91.27 56.37
CA LYS A 71 7.53 91.38 54.93
C LYS A 71 8.51 90.55 54.10
N LYS A 72 9.79 90.48 54.50
CA LYS A 72 10.79 89.64 53.81
C LYS A 72 10.52 88.15 54.03
N GLU A 73 10.14 87.76 55.24
CA GLU A 73 9.78 86.37 55.55
C GLU A 73 8.55 85.92 54.76
N GLU A 74 7.50 86.74 54.70
CA GLU A 74 6.30 86.47 53.89
C GLU A 74 6.64 86.31 52.40
N LYS A 75 7.44 87.23 51.84
CA LYS A 75 7.93 87.11 50.45
C LYS A 75 8.72 85.83 50.22
N LEU A 76 9.55 85.42 51.19
CA LEU A 76 10.33 84.19 51.09
C LEU A 76 9.41 82.96 51.11
N LYS A 77 8.44 82.92 52.03
CA LYS A 77 7.43 81.84 52.10
C LYS A 77 6.66 81.74 50.79
N GLU A 78 6.17 82.85 50.24
CA GLU A 78 5.50 82.87 48.94
C GLU A 78 6.40 82.35 47.81
N SER A 79 7.68 82.76 47.81
CA SER A 79 8.63 82.28 46.81
C SER A 79 8.87 80.76 46.91
N LEU A 80 8.99 80.22 48.13
CA LEU A 80 9.13 78.78 48.37
C LEU A 80 7.90 78.01 47.90
N PHE A 81 6.69 78.50 48.17
CA PHE A 81 5.47 77.89 47.64
C PHE A 81 5.42 77.91 46.11
N LYS A 82 5.85 79.00 45.47
CA LYS A 82 5.95 79.09 44.01
C LYS A 82 6.99 78.11 43.46
N PHE A 83 8.15 77.97 44.11
CA PHE A 83 9.20 77.04 43.70
C PHE A 83 8.77 75.57 43.89
N ASP A 84 8.17 75.20 45.02
CA ASP A 84 7.67 73.85 45.24
C ASP A 84 6.59 73.48 44.20
N LYS A 85 5.67 74.41 43.91
CA LYS A 85 4.68 74.25 42.84
C LYS A 85 5.35 74.07 41.47
N PHE A 86 6.36 74.88 41.15
CA PHE A 86 7.12 74.76 39.91
C PHE A 86 7.85 73.41 39.78
N LEU A 87 8.49 72.92 40.85
CA LEU A 87 9.16 71.63 40.87
C LEU A 87 8.16 70.49 40.63
N LYS A 88 7.03 70.49 41.35
CA LYS A 88 5.96 69.49 41.15
C LYS A 88 5.40 69.51 39.72
N GLU A 89 5.18 70.69 39.15
CA GLU A 89 4.73 70.82 37.76
C GLU A 89 5.78 70.37 36.75
N ASN A 90 7.06 70.66 36.99
CA ASN A 90 8.16 70.23 36.13
C ASN A 90 8.33 68.71 36.17
N ASP A 91 8.34 68.11 37.36
CA ASP A 91 8.38 66.65 37.52
C ASP A 91 7.16 66.00 36.86
N ALA A 92 5.97 66.57 37.02
CA ALA A 92 4.78 66.08 36.33
C ALA A 92 4.91 66.18 34.80
N LYS A 93 5.53 67.23 34.26
CA LYS A 93 5.84 67.36 32.82
C LYS A 93 6.87 66.32 32.37
N ARG A 94 7.95 66.12 33.15
CA ARG A 94 8.98 65.12 32.90
C ARG A 94 8.39 63.70 32.86
N VAL A 95 7.64 63.31 33.89
CA VAL A 95 6.99 61.99 33.97
C VAL A 95 5.98 61.79 32.84
N ARG A 96 5.19 62.81 32.47
CA ARG A 96 4.29 62.72 31.31
C ARG A 96 5.07 62.55 29.99
N GLY A 97 6.17 63.28 29.83
CA GLY A 97 7.05 63.16 28.67
C GLY A 97 7.67 61.76 28.56
N GLU A 98 8.22 61.25 29.66
CA GLU A 98 8.77 59.90 29.75
C GLU A 98 7.73 58.82 29.44
N LYS A 99 6.54 58.90 30.04
CA LYS A 99 5.44 57.96 29.74
C LYS A 99 4.99 58.02 28.28
N LYS A 100 4.92 59.21 27.68
CA LYS A 100 4.56 59.36 26.27
C LYS A 100 5.63 58.75 25.36
N ALA A 101 6.91 59.06 25.63
CA ALA A 101 8.03 58.50 24.89
C ALA A 101 8.10 56.97 25.01
N GLN A 102 7.82 56.42 26.19
CA GLN A 102 7.79 54.98 26.41
C GLN A 102 6.65 54.32 25.61
N ARG A 103 5.43 54.86 25.67
CA ARG A 103 4.31 54.35 24.87
C ARG A 103 4.59 54.39 23.37
N GLU A 104 5.23 55.46 22.90
CA GLU A 104 5.62 55.60 21.50
C GLU A 104 6.67 54.56 21.09
N ARG A 105 7.68 54.32 21.95
CA ARG A 105 8.66 53.25 21.72
C ARG A 105 8.02 51.85 21.68
N GLU A 106 7.09 51.57 22.60
CA GLU A 106 6.36 50.29 22.62
C GLU A 106 5.48 50.13 21.37
N ALA A 107 4.79 51.18 20.93
CA ALA A 107 4.00 51.17 19.71
C ALA A 107 4.86 50.95 18.46
N VAL A 108 6.03 51.60 18.38
CA VAL A 108 6.99 51.38 17.29
C VAL A 108 7.45 49.93 17.25
N ARG A 109 7.84 49.34 18.39
CA ARG A 109 8.26 47.92 18.44
C ARG A 109 7.16 46.97 17.97
N GLN A 110 5.92 47.16 18.43
CA GLN A 110 4.79 46.34 18.00
C GLN A 110 4.56 46.45 16.49
N LYS A 111 4.69 47.66 15.93
CA LYS A 111 4.56 47.88 14.49
C LYS A 111 5.73 47.30 13.69
N GLU A 112 6.95 47.37 14.20
CA GLU A 112 8.11 46.72 13.58
C GLU A 112 7.95 45.20 13.52
N GLU A 113 7.49 44.57 14.61
CA GLU A 113 7.18 43.13 14.66
C GLU A 113 6.04 42.74 13.70
N GLU A 114 5.03 43.59 13.55
CA GLU A 114 3.95 43.40 12.57
C GLU A 114 4.47 43.54 11.13
N ILE A 115 5.33 44.52 10.86
CA ILE A 115 5.95 44.72 9.55
C ILE A 115 6.81 43.51 9.16
N GLU A 116 7.64 42.98 10.06
CA GLU A 116 8.47 41.82 9.75
C GLU A 116 7.60 40.57 9.48
N ARG A 117 6.57 40.32 10.29
CA ARG A 117 5.62 39.22 10.03
C ARG A 117 4.95 39.35 8.66
N LEU A 118 4.45 40.54 8.32
CA LEU A 118 3.82 40.78 7.03
C LEU A 118 4.81 40.66 5.86
N LYS A 119 6.08 41.03 6.03
CA LYS A 119 7.12 40.83 5.02
C LYS A 119 7.37 39.35 4.76
N GLU A 120 7.46 38.53 5.81
CA GLU A 120 7.60 37.08 5.69
C GLU A 120 6.41 36.46 4.96
N GLU A 121 5.18 36.83 5.33
CA GLU A 121 3.96 36.37 4.65
C GLU A 121 3.95 36.77 3.17
N CYS A 122 4.28 38.02 2.85
CA CYS A 122 4.41 38.49 1.47
C CYS A 122 5.44 37.67 0.68
N ALA A 123 6.61 37.39 1.27
CA ALA A 123 7.64 36.59 0.61
C ALA A 123 7.16 35.16 0.31
N VAL A 124 6.46 34.52 1.25
CA VAL A 124 5.86 33.19 1.06
C VAL A 124 4.80 33.22 -0.05
N LEU A 125 3.91 34.22 -0.04
CA LEU A 125 2.87 34.37 -1.05
C LEU A 125 3.47 34.63 -2.44
N GLU A 126 4.51 35.45 -2.54
CA GLU A 126 5.22 35.70 -3.80
C GLU A 126 5.90 34.44 -4.34
N ALA A 127 6.56 33.65 -3.48
CA ALA A 127 7.14 32.37 -3.88
C ALA A 127 6.06 31.40 -4.39
N CYS A 128 4.92 31.32 -3.71
CA CYS A 128 3.76 30.54 -4.13
C CYS A 128 3.21 31.02 -5.49
N ARG A 129 3.05 32.34 -5.67
CA ARG A 129 2.62 32.94 -6.94
C ARG A 129 3.57 32.58 -8.08
N LEU A 130 4.88 32.73 -7.88
CA LEU A 130 5.88 32.40 -8.89
C LEU A 130 5.90 30.90 -9.23
N ARG A 131 5.67 30.02 -8.24
CA ARG A 131 5.53 28.59 -8.45
C ARG A 131 4.30 28.26 -9.30
N LEU A 132 3.15 28.85 -8.98
CA LEU A 132 1.91 28.66 -9.74
C LEU A 132 2.03 29.23 -11.16
N GLN A 133 2.61 30.41 -11.32
CA GLN A 133 2.82 31.03 -12.62
C GLN A 133 3.73 30.15 -13.53
N ARG A 134 4.77 29.53 -12.96
CA ARG A 134 5.58 28.53 -13.70
C ARG A 134 4.75 27.33 -14.14
N LYS A 135 3.87 26.80 -13.29
CA LYS A 135 2.96 25.69 -13.66
C LYS A 135 1.98 26.11 -14.78
N VAL A 136 1.38 27.28 -14.67
CA VAL A 136 0.48 27.82 -15.70
C VAL A 136 1.21 27.97 -17.04
N LYS A 137 2.42 28.56 -17.05
CA LYS A 137 3.22 28.69 -18.27
C LYS A 137 3.57 27.35 -18.90
N LYS A 138 3.96 26.35 -18.10
CA LYS A 138 4.22 24.98 -18.59
C LYS A 138 2.96 24.36 -19.18
N ASN A 139 1.81 24.54 -18.52
CA ASN A 139 0.55 23.94 -18.94
C ASN A 139 -0.14 24.70 -20.09
N ALA A 140 0.27 25.94 -20.38
CA ALA A 140 -0.29 26.74 -21.46
C ALA A 140 -0.16 26.07 -22.83
N LEU A 141 0.93 25.31 -23.06
CA LEU A 141 1.11 24.54 -24.29
C LEU A 141 0.03 23.47 -24.46
N TYR A 142 -0.32 22.76 -23.38
CA TYR A 142 -1.38 21.76 -23.42
C TYR A 142 -2.76 22.39 -23.61
N TRP A 143 -3.00 23.55 -23.00
CA TRP A 143 -4.25 24.29 -23.21
C TRP A 143 -4.38 24.76 -24.66
N ALA A 144 -3.33 25.36 -25.23
CA ALA A 144 -3.33 25.79 -26.63
C ALA A 144 -3.55 24.61 -27.60
N PHE A 145 -2.94 23.45 -27.30
CA PHE A 145 -3.21 22.23 -28.05
C PHE A 145 -4.67 21.78 -27.92
N LEU A 146 -5.23 21.76 -26.71
CA LEU A 146 -6.63 21.38 -26.49
C LEU A 146 -7.60 22.33 -27.18
N GLU A 147 -7.30 23.62 -27.20
CA GLU A 147 -8.07 24.64 -27.92
C GLU A 147 -7.99 24.44 -29.44
N GLN A 148 -6.80 24.12 -29.98
CA GLN A 148 -6.67 23.73 -31.40
C GLN A 148 -7.48 22.47 -31.72
N VAL A 149 -7.45 21.45 -30.88
CA VAL A 149 -8.25 20.24 -31.07
C VAL A 149 -9.74 20.56 -30.97
N LEU A 150 -10.14 21.41 -30.02
CA LEU A 150 -11.53 21.84 -29.86
C LEU A 150 -12.03 22.48 -31.16
N ASN A 151 -11.26 23.39 -31.76
CA ASN A 151 -11.58 24.04 -33.04
C ASN A 151 -11.74 23.07 -34.22
N LEU A 152 -11.13 21.89 -34.16
CA LEU A 152 -11.25 20.84 -35.19
C LEU A 152 -12.45 19.91 -34.93
N THR A 153 -13.06 19.99 -33.76
CA THR A 153 -14.12 19.09 -33.32
C THR A 153 -15.46 19.82 -33.17
N LYS A 154 -16.53 19.05 -32.92
CA LYS A 154 -17.90 19.58 -32.77
C LYS A 154 -18.26 19.96 -31.33
N TYR A 155 -17.30 19.92 -30.41
CA TYR A 155 -17.54 20.18 -28.98
C TYR A 155 -17.42 21.68 -28.69
N GLU A 156 -18.22 22.17 -27.74
CA GLU A 156 -18.21 23.58 -27.34
C GLU A 156 -17.18 23.83 -26.23
N GLU A 157 -16.97 22.84 -25.35
CA GLU A 157 -16.00 22.93 -24.25
C GLU A 157 -14.93 21.83 -24.28
N VAL A 158 -13.72 22.20 -23.84
CA VAL A 158 -12.60 21.27 -23.66
C VAL A 158 -12.95 20.12 -22.69
N TRP A 159 -13.76 20.39 -21.67
CA TRP A 159 -14.16 19.38 -20.68
C TRP A 159 -15.07 18.31 -21.26
N GLU A 160 -15.98 18.67 -22.17
CA GLU A 160 -16.84 17.72 -22.88
C GLU A 160 -16.01 16.79 -23.77
N LEU A 161 -15.05 17.38 -24.50
CA LEU A 161 -14.09 16.64 -25.31
C LEU A 161 -13.29 15.64 -24.46
N LEU A 162 -12.73 16.09 -23.32
CA LEU A 162 -12.00 15.23 -22.38
C LEU A 162 -12.90 14.14 -21.79
N GLY A 163 -14.14 14.45 -21.44
CA GLY A 163 -15.12 13.48 -20.94
C GLY A 163 -15.46 12.41 -21.97
N ARG A 164 -15.58 12.79 -23.25
CA ARG A 164 -15.74 11.83 -24.35
C ARG A 164 -14.51 10.97 -24.51
N PHE A 165 -13.31 11.55 -24.50
CA PHE A 165 -12.06 10.80 -24.59
C PHE A 165 -11.90 9.82 -23.44
N ALA A 166 -12.22 10.22 -22.21
CA ALA A 166 -12.18 9.32 -21.05
C ALA A 166 -13.15 8.14 -21.22
N THR A 167 -14.37 8.40 -21.68
CA THR A 167 -15.33 7.33 -22.01
C THR A 167 -14.82 6.42 -23.13
N LEU A 168 -14.20 6.98 -24.18
CA LEU A 168 -13.63 6.19 -25.28
C LEU A 168 -12.45 5.33 -24.84
N LEU A 169 -11.58 5.85 -23.96
CA LEU A 169 -10.48 5.09 -23.36
C LEU A 169 -11.00 3.94 -22.50
N SER A 170 -11.95 4.21 -21.62
CA SER A 170 -12.60 3.17 -20.80
C SER A 170 -13.27 2.10 -21.67
N ASN A 171 -14.02 2.50 -22.71
CA ASN A 171 -14.61 1.56 -23.65
C ASN A 171 -13.55 0.74 -24.40
N ARG A 172 -12.44 1.36 -24.80
CA ARG A 172 -11.32 0.65 -25.46
C ARG A 172 -10.73 -0.40 -24.53
N GLU A 173 -10.45 -0.06 -23.28
CA GLU A 173 -9.91 -0.98 -22.28
C GLU A 173 -10.87 -2.17 -22.06
N GLN A 174 -12.16 -1.90 -21.92
CA GLN A 174 -13.18 -2.96 -21.81
C GLN A 174 -13.25 -3.86 -23.04
N LEU A 175 -13.17 -3.28 -24.25
CA LEU A 175 -13.16 -4.06 -25.49
C LEU A 175 -11.90 -4.93 -25.61
N GLN A 176 -10.74 -4.40 -25.24
CA GLN A 176 -9.48 -5.15 -25.23
C GLN A 176 -9.51 -6.30 -24.22
N GLN A 177 -10.06 -6.06 -23.02
CA GLN A 177 -10.23 -7.12 -22.03
C GLN A 177 -11.16 -8.22 -22.55
N ARG A 178 -12.32 -7.85 -23.11
CA ARG A 178 -13.27 -8.80 -23.68
C ARG A 178 -12.68 -9.58 -24.85
N GLU A 179 -11.87 -8.94 -25.70
CA GLU A 179 -11.15 -9.61 -26.78
C GLU A 179 -10.19 -10.67 -26.21
N SER A 180 -9.41 -10.33 -25.18
CA SER A 180 -8.51 -11.27 -24.50
C SER A 180 -9.28 -12.46 -23.92
N GLU A 181 -10.38 -12.22 -23.21
CA GLU A 181 -11.23 -13.28 -22.64
C GLU A 181 -11.82 -14.19 -23.74
N MET A 182 -12.26 -13.62 -24.85
CA MET A 182 -12.78 -14.39 -25.99
C MET A 182 -11.70 -15.24 -26.65
N LEU A 183 -10.47 -14.72 -26.78
CA LEU A 183 -9.33 -15.47 -27.32
C LEU A 183 -8.95 -16.64 -26.40
N GLU A 184 -8.88 -16.41 -25.08
CA GLU A 184 -8.63 -17.48 -24.11
C GLU A 184 -9.71 -18.56 -24.14
N GLN A 185 -10.98 -18.17 -24.25
CA GLN A 185 -12.08 -19.12 -24.40
C GLN A 185 -11.95 -19.93 -25.70
N ALA A 186 -11.65 -19.27 -26.83
CA ALA A 186 -11.45 -19.95 -28.10
C ALA A 186 -10.27 -20.95 -28.06
N ASP A 187 -9.15 -20.56 -27.44
CA ASP A 187 -8.00 -21.45 -27.26
C ASP A 187 -8.32 -22.62 -26.33
N SER A 188 -9.09 -22.40 -25.26
CA SER A 188 -9.53 -23.47 -24.36
C SER A 188 -10.43 -24.48 -25.08
N GLN A 189 -11.37 -24.00 -25.91
CA GLN A 189 -12.26 -24.84 -26.71
C GLN A 189 -11.49 -25.60 -27.79
N ARG A 190 -10.53 -24.94 -28.46
CA ARG A 190 -9.63 -25.58 -29.43
C ARG A 190 -8.79 -26.69 -28.77
N GLY A 191 -8.25 -26.41 -27.58
CA GLY A 191 -7.53 -27.41 -26.79
C GLY A 191 -8.40 -28.59 -26.36
N ALA A 192 -9.65 -28.34 -25.95
CA ALA A 192 -10.61 -29.39 -25.60
C ALA A 192 -10.97 -30.26 -26.81
N LEU A 193 -11.23 -29.65 -27.97
CA LEU A 193 -11.53 -30.35 -29.22
C LEU A 193 -10.35 -31.21 -29.67
N GLN A 194 -9.12 -30.69 -29.57
CA GLN A 194 -7.92 -31.43 -29.91
C GLN A 194 -7.76 -32.67 -29.02
N ARG A 195 -7.88 -32.50 -27.70
CA ARG A 195 -7.84 -33.64 -26.75
C ARG A 195 -8.89 -34.70 -27.05
N TYR A 196 -10.12 -34.28 -27.35
CA TYR A 196 -11.19 -35.20 -27.72
C TYR A 196 -10.85 -35.96 -29.01
N THR A 197 -10.34 -35.27 -30.03
CA THR A 197 -9.93 -35.87 -31.31
C THR A 197 -8.80 -36.88 -31.12
N ASP A 198 -7.80 -36.55 -30.30
CA ASP A 198 -6.68 -37.44 -29.97
C ASP A 198 -7.19 -38.69 -29.23
N GLN A 199 -8.10 -38.51 -28.26
CA GLN A 199 -8.70 -39.62 -27.52
C GLN A 199 -9.50 -40.55 -28.45
N GLN A 200 -10.31 -40.00 -29.36
CA GLN A 200 -11.05 -40.79 -30.33
C GLN A 200 -10.11 -41.51 -31.30
N SER A 201 -9.04 -40.85 -31.75
CA SER A 201 -8.03 -41.47 -32.62
C SER A 201 -7.33 -42.65 -31.92
N CYS A 202 -6.96 -42.50 -30.65
CA CYS A 202 -6.43 -43.60 -29.84
C CYS A 202 -7.42 -44.75 -29.69
N SER A 203 -8.71 -44.46 -29.46
CA SER A 203 -9.77 -45.47 -29.36
C SER A 203 -9.96 -46.23 -30.68
N ILE A 204 -9.95 -45.53 -31.82
CA ILE A 204 -10.00 -46.13 -33.16
C ILE A 204 -8.79 -47.04 -33.38
N LEU A 205 -7.58 -46.57 -33.04
CA LEU A 205 -6.36 -47.38 -33.15
C LEU A 205 -6.44 -48.63 -32.27
N GLN A 206 -6.93 -48.52 -31.04
CA GLN A 206 -7.10 -49.66 -30.14
C GLN A 206 -8.10 -50.69 -30.72
N LYS A 207 -9.25 -50.23 -31.23
CA LYS A 207 -10.24 -51.09 -31.87
C LYS A 207 -9.70 -51.74 -33.14
N ASN A 208 -8.93 -51.01 -33.93
CA ASN A 208 -8.31 -51.53 -35.15
C ASN A 208 -7.29 -52.63 -34.83
N ASN A 209 -6.44 -52.42 -33.82
CA ASN A 209 -5.52 -53.46 -33.33
C ASN A 209 -6.27 -54.71 -32.85
N LEU A 210 -7.38 -54.54 -32.11
CA LEU A 210 -8.20 -55.67 -31.68
C LEU A 210 -8.83 -56.40 -32.87
N LEU A 211 -9.31 -55.67 -33.88
CA LEU A 211 -9.86 -56.24 -35.10
C LEU A 211 -8.81 -57.07 -35.84
N SER A 212 -7.59 -56.54 -36.01
CA SER A 212 -6.48 -57.27 -36.63
C SER A 212 -6.10 -58.53 -35.85
N HIS A 213 -6.13 -58.47 -34.51
CA HIS A 213 -5.90 -59.64 -33.67
C HIS A 213 -6.96 -60.72 -33.88
N LEU A 214 -8.25 -60.34 -33.83
CA LEU A 214 -9.37 -61.26 -34.05
C LEU A 214 -9.38 -61.84 -35.47
N GLN A 215 -9.02 -61.06 -36.49
CA GLN A 215 -8.86 -61.54 -37.86
C GLN A 215 -7.77 -62.60 -37.95
N THR A 216 -6.62 -62.36 -37.32
CA THR A 216 -5.51 -63.31 -37.28
C THR A 216 -5.93 -64.62 -36.60
N GLU A 217 -6.65 -64.53 -35.48
CA GLU A 217 -7.17 -65.70 -34.77
C GLU A 217 -8.21 -66.48 -35.62
N LEU A 218 -9.12 -65.77 -36.30
CA LEU A 218 -10.08 -66.36 -37.21
C LEU A 218 -9.40 -67.11 -38.35
N ASP A 219 -8.38 -66.51 -38.97
CA ASP A 219 -7.63 -67.13 -40.07
C ASP A 219 -6.84 -68.36 -39.60
N GLN A 220 -6.30 -68.33 -38.38
CA GLN A 220 -5.69 -69.52 -37.75
C GLN A 220 -6.72 -70.64 -37.58
N LYS A 221 -7.87 -70.36 -36.98
CA LYS A 221 -8.93 -71.36 -36.80
C LYS A 221 -9.45 -71.91 -38.13
N ARG A 222 -9.60 -71.07 -39.14
CA ARG A 222 -9.98 -71.49 -40.51
C ARG A 222 -8.92 -72.40 -41.13
N SER A 223 -7.63 -72.06 -40.98
CA SER A 223 -6.53 -72.89 -41.46
C SER A 223 -6.53 -74.26 -40.79
N ASP A 224 -6.73 -74.32 -39.48
CA ASP A 224 -6.83 -75.57 -38.73
C ASP A 224 -8.03 -76.40 -39.17
N THR A 225 -9.21 -75.80 -39.31
CA THR A 225 -10.41 -76.47 -39.83
C THR A 225 -10.15 -77.07 -41.22
N LEU A 226 -9.54 -76.31 -42.13
CA LEU A 226 -9.21 -76.79 -43.48
C LEU A 226 -8.20 -77.94 -43.44
N ARG A 227 -7.22 -77.90 -42.53
CA ARG A 227 -6.28 -79.02 -42.31
C ARG A 227 -7.03 -80.27 -41.88
N TRP A 228 -7.92 -80.16 -40.90
CA TRP A 228 -8.71 -81.30 -40.42
C TRP A 228 -9.66 -81.83 -41.49
N GLU A 229 -10.32 -80.96 -42.25
CA GLU A 229 -11.17 -81.35 -43.38
C GLU A 229 -10.38 -82.12 -44.45
N ASN A 230 -9.19 -81.66 -44.81
CA ASN A 230 -8.30 -82.37 -45.73
C ASN A 230 -7.88 -83.74 -45.18
N THR A 231 -7.55 -83.83 -43.90
CA THR A 231 -7.20 -85.12 -43.28
C THR A 231 -8.40 -86.07 -43.27
N TRP A 232 -9.60 -85.56 -42.99
CA TRP A 232 -10.85 -86.32 -43.02
C TRP A 232 -11.17 -86.81 -44.43
N ASN A 233 -11.09 -85.95 -45.44
CA ASN A 233 -11.30 -86.31 -46.84
C ASN A 233 -10.32 -87.40 -47.29
N ARG A 234 -9.05 -87.34 -46.84
CA ARG A 234 -8.06 -88.38 -47.12
C ARG A 234 -8.44 -89.71 -46.46
N ILE A 235 -8.86 -89.69 -45.20
CA ILE A 235 -9.33 -90.89 -44.49
C ILE A 235 -10.54 -91.48 -45.21
N GLN A 236 -11.54 -90.66 -45.53
CA GLN A 236 -12.75 -91.08 -46.23
C GLN A 236 -12.45 -91.67 -47.62
N THR A 237 -11.58 -91.01 -48.39
CA THR A 237 -11.16 -91.52 -49.71
C THR A 237 -10.42 -92.84 -49.59
N THR A 238 -9.54 -92.97 -48.58
CA THR A 238 -8.81 -94.22 -48.32
C THR A 238 -9.78 -95.33 -47.91
N ALA A 239 -10.70 -95.06 -46.98
CA ALA A 239 -11.74 -96.00 -46.56
C ALA A 239 -12.63 -96.42 -47.73
N ALA A 240 -13.00 -95.49 -48.63
CA ALA A 240 -13.78 -95.82 -49.83
C ALA A 240 -13.00 -96.72 -50.79
N LYS A 241 -11.68 -96.49 -50.97
CA LYS A 241 -10.80 -97.37 -51.76
C LYS A 241 -10.68 -98.77 -51.15
N GLU A 242 -10.45 -98.86 -49.84
CA GLU A 242 -10.39 -100.15 -49.12
C GLU A 242 -11.73 -100.88 -49.18
N THR A 243 -12.85 -100.17 -49.04
CA THR A 243 -14.20 -100.73 -49.16
C THR A 243 -14.47 -101.25 -50.58
N LEU A 244 -14.03 -100.50 -51.61
CA LEU A 244 -14.14 -100.93 -53.00
C LEU A 244 -13.27 -102.15 -53.28
N LEU A 245 -12.01 -102.16 -52.83
CA LEU A 245 -11.11 -103.31 -52.95
C LEU A 245 -11.69 -104.54 -52.25
N LEU A 246 -12.20 -104.38 -51.04
CA LEU A 246 -12.90 -105.46 -50.33
C LEU A 246 -14.10 -105.97 -51.13
N GLY A 247 -14.92 -105.07 -51.68
CA GLY A 247 -16.04 -105.44 -52.55
C GLY A 247 -15.60 -106.19 -53.82
N GLN A 248 -14.51 -105.75 -54.47
CA GLN A 248 -13.93 -106.43 -55.62
C GLN A 248 -13.39 -107.82 -55.26
N VAL A 249 -12.66 -107.95 -54.16
CA VAL A 249 -12.17 -109.25 -53.64
C VAL A 249 -13.35 -110.16 -53.35
N LYS A 250 -14.42 -109.67 -52.73
CA LYS A 250 -15.65 -110.44 -52.50
C LYS A 250 -16.26 -110.96 -53.79
N VAL A 251 -16.43 -110.09 -54.79
CA VAL A 251 -17.03 -110.46 -56.08
C VAL A 251 -16.14 -111.44 -56.86
N VAL A 252 -14.83 -111.20 -56.93
CA VAL A 252 -13.89 -112.11 -57.63
C VAL A 252 -13.83 -113.47 -56.94
N THR A 253 -13.78 -113.49 -55.61
CA THR A 253 -13.82 -114.74 -54.83
C THR A 253 -15.10 -115.50 -55.10
N LEU A 254 -16.25 -114.82 -55.01
CA LEU A 254 -17.55 -115.42 -55.28
C LEU A 254 -17.62 -115.98 -56.71
N ASN A 255 -17.14 -115.22 -57.70
CA ASN A 255 -17.11 -115.64 -59.10
C ASN A 255 -16.20 -116.86 -59.30
N LEU A 256 -15.01 -116.88 -58.71
CA LEU A 256 -14.10 -118.03 -58.78
C LEU A 256 -14.72 -119.26 -58.11
N TYR A 257 -15.32 -119.12 -56.93
CA TYR A 257 -16.05 -120.18 -56.24
C TYR A 257 -17.16 -120.79 -57.11
N HIS A 258 -17.96 -119.95 -57.78
CA HIS A 258 -18.96 -120.40 -58.75
C HIS A 258 -18.35 -121.12 -59.95
N MET A 259 -17.23 -120.63 -60.51
CA MET A 259 -16.57 -121.29 -61.65
C MET A 259 -16.03 -122.69 -61.31
N MET A 260 -15.67 -122.94 -60.05
CA MET A 260 -15.25 -124.28 -59.59
C MET A 260 -16.42 -125.19 -59.21
N GLY A 261 -17.65 -124.80 -59.54
CA GLY A 261 -18.87 -125.59 -59.34
C GLY A 261 -19.51 -125.43 -57.97
N GLY A 262 -19.05 -124.47 -57.16
CA GLY A 262 -19.68 -124.15 -55.87
C GLY A 262 -21.04 -123.48 -56.07
N THR A 263 -22.09 -124.02 -55.44
CA THR A 263 -23.42 -123.40 -55.43
C THR A 263 -23.59 -122.50 -54.20
N THR A 264 -24.27 -121.37 -54.37
CA THR A 264 -24.67 -120.46 -53.29
C THR A 264 -26.17 -120.57 -53.05
N GLY A 265 -26.60 -120.71 -51.78
CA GLY A 265 -28.01 -120.75 -51.40
C GLY A 265 -28.68 -122.13 -51.44
N GLN A 266 -27.91 -123.21 -51.54
CA GLN A 266 -28.36 -124.60 -51.35
C GLN A 266 -27.80 -125.19 -50.03
N GLU A 267 -28.39 -126.27 -49.51
CA GLU A 267 -28.09 -126.84 -48.18
C GLU A 267 -26.60 -127.22 -47.95
N GLU A 268 -25.79 -127.41 -49.00
CA GLU A 268 -24.33 -127.69 -48.92
C GLU A 268 -23.43 -126.54 -49.44
N GLY A 269 -24.04 -125.42 -49.84
CA GLY A 269 -23.37 -124.24 -50.40
C GLY A 269 -22.89 -123.24 -49.34
N VAL A 270 -21.81 -122.50 -49.62
CA VAL A 270 -21.34 -121.41 -48.74
C VAL A 270 -22.22 -120.17 -48.95
N ALA A 271 -22.46 -119.39 -47.89
CA ALA A 271 -23.24 -118.16 -47.95
C ALA A 271 -22.57 -117.10 -48.85
N ILE A 272 -23.39 -116.27 -49.52
CA ILE A 272 -22.94 -115.27 -50.50
C ILE A 272 -21.99 -114.23 -49.87
N ASP A 273 -22.23 -113.83 -48.63
CA ASP A 273 -21.44 -112.80 -47.93
C ASP A 273 -20.22 -113.35 -47.16
N ASP A 274 -20.10 -114.67 -47.00
CA ASP A 274 -19.00 -115.31 -46.27
C ASP A 274 -17.82 -115.61 -47.22
N THR A 275 -16.99 -114.58 -47.36
CA THR A 275 -15.85 -114.60 -48.29
C THR A 275 -14.72 -115.52 -47.85
N VAL A 276 -14.56 -115.71 -46.54
CA VAL A 276 -13.47 -116.50 -45.97
C VAL A 276 -13.73 -117.98 -46.25
N ALA A 277 -14.93 -118.45 -45.95
CA ALA A 277 -15.34 -119.82 -46.23
C ALA A 277 -15.34 -120.14 -47.75
N GLN A 278 -15.65 -119.15 -48.61
CA GLN A 278 -15.51 -119.31 -50.06
C GLN A 278 -14.04 -119.53 -50.44
N LEU A 279 -13.12 -118.64 -50.03
CA LEU A 279 -11.69 -118.77 -50.31
C LEU A 279 -11.09 -120.09 -49.81
N GLU A 280 -11.52 -120.59 -48.65
CA GLU A 280 -11.09 -121.89 -48.13
C GLU A 280 -11.48 -123.04 -49.05
N LYS A 281 -12.72 -123.05 -49.58
CA LYS A 281 -13.14 -124.03 -50.58
C LYS A 281 -12.38 -123.88 -51.91
N ILE A 282 -12.07 -122.64 -52.34
CA ILE A 282 -11.21 -122.38 -53.50
C ILE A 282 -9.81 -122.98 -53.28
N GLN A 283 -9.23 -122.76 -52.09
CA GLN A 283 -7.92 -123.26 -51.74
C GLN A 283 -7.88 -124.79 -51.77
N LEU A 284 -8.87 -125.45 -51.17
CA LEU A 284 -8.99 -126.91 -51.20
C LEU A 284 -9.07 -127.43 -52.65
N PHE A 285 -9.88 -126.80 -53.49
CA PHE A 285 -9.98 -127.18 -54.91
C PHE A 285 -8.65 -127.02 -55.66
N ILE A 286 -7.93 -125.92 -55.46
CA ILE A 286 -6.61 -125.71 -56.09
C ILE A 286 -5.59 -126.72 -55.57
N GLN A 287 -5.60 -127.02 -54.26
CA GLN A 287 -4.71 -128.03 -53.67
C GLN A 287 -4.99 -129.42 -54.26
N ASP A 288 -6.25 -129.80 -54.41
CA ASP A 288 -6.65 -131.06 -55.05
C ASP A 288 -6.21 -131.11 -56.52
N GLN A 289 -6.45 -130.06 -57.31
CA GLN A 289 -5.98 -129.98 -58.70
C GLN A 289 -4.45 -130.02 -58.81
N SER A 290 -3.74 -129.36 -57.89
CA SER A 290 -2.28 -129.38 -57.86
C SER A 290 -1.73 -130.77 -57.48
N ALA A 291 -2.40 -131.48 -56.58
CA ALA A 291 -2.09 -132.86 -56.25
C ALA A 291 -2.33 -133.79 -57.46
N ILE A 292 -3.41 -133.59 -58.20
CA ILE A 292 -3.71 -134.31 -59.44
C ILE A 292 -2.61 -134.05 -60.50
N VAL A 293 -2.22 -132.79 -60.72
CA VAL A 293 -1.16 -132.44 -61.70
C VAL A 293 0.21 -132.97 -61.27
N ASN A 294 0.55 -132.93 -59.98
CA ASN A 294 1.81 -133.49 -59.47
C ASN A 294 1.84 -135.01 -59.59
N ASN A 295 0.72 -135.70 -59.32
CA ASN A 295 0.58 -137.13 -59.58
C ASN A 295 0.70 -137.47 -61.07
N LEU A 296 0.16 -136.63 -61.97
CA LEU A 296 0.32 -136.78 -63.42
C LEU A 296 1.78 -136.55 -63.87
N LYS A 297 2.49 -135.59 -63.28
CA LYS A 297 3.92 -135.37 -63.56
C LYS A 297 4.78 -136.54 -63.07
N GLN A 298 4.53 -137.07 -61.88
CA GLN A 298 5.19 -138.30 -61.39
C GLN A 298 4.89 -139.51 -62.29
N SER A 299 3.65 -139.63 -62.78
CA SER A 299 3.26 -140.70 -63.72
C SER A 299 3.97 -140.57 -65.07
N ARG A 300 4.22 -139.34 -65.55
CA ARG A 300 4.91 -139.08 -66.83
C ARG A 300 6.42 -139.35 -66.76
N PHE A 301 7.07 -139.14 -65.59
CA PHE A 301 8.47 -139.51 -65.38
C PHE A 301 8.69 -141.03 -65.26
N GLN A 302 7.68 -141.80 -64.85
CA GLN A 302 7.74 -143.27 -64.83
C GLN A 302 7.53 -143.91 -66.21
N THR A 303 6.92 -143.21 -67.17
CA THR A 303 6.70 -143.74 -68.53
C THR A 303 7.93 -143.60 -69.44
N VAL A 304 8.79 -142.60 -69.21
CA VAL A 304 10.01 -142.38 -70.02
C VAL A 304 11.14 -143.36 -69.65
N THR A 305 11.11 -143.98 -68.47
CA THR A 305 12.13 -144.98 -68.06
C THR A 305 11.84 -146.42 -68.54
N LYS A 306 10.63 -146.72 -69.01
CA LYS A 306 10.27 -148.07 -69.52
C LYS A 306 10.38 -148.25 -71.04
N ALA A 307 10.79 -147.22 -71.78
CA ALA A 307 11.09 -147.29 -73.22
C ALA A 307 12.53 -147.75 -73.54
N ASN A 308 13.33 -148.13 -72.53
CA ASN A 308 14.68 -148.68 -72.68
C ASN A 308 14.84 -149.90 -71.76
N LEU A 309 14.29 -151.06 -72.13
CA LEU A 309 14.73 -152.43 -71.77
C LEU A 309 13.65 -153.46 -72.18
N LYS A 310 13.90 -154.11 -73.33
CA LYS A 310 13.17 -155.20 -74.01
C LYS A 310 11.90 -154.84 -74.77
#